data_AF-A0A2E2T8H0-F1
#
_entry.id   AF-A0A2E2T8H0-F1
#
_cell.length_a   1.000
_cell.length_b   1.000
_cell.length_c   1.000
_cell.angle_alpha   90.00
_cell.angle_beta   90.00
_cell.angle_gamma   90.00
#
_symmetry.space_group_name_H-M   'P 1'
#
loop_
_entity.id
_entity.type
_entity.pdbx_description
1 polymer ?
#
loop_
_entity_poly.entity_id
_entity_poly.type
_entity_poly.pdbx_seq_one_letter_code
_entity_poly.pdbx_strand_id
1 'polypeptide(L)'
;MPVCKCGKNPGAKEGFNTSGCNLGGDCSCPVRFVPNIAGRYCANRALLWGSGADLLNRILGDTRYMEQDRAVELILIELISSRICHDLVGPVGAVNAGAELMGEAGVADDEALALMRKSGLEAARRLQLFRLAFGRAGNSVDTKSMRDAVAQSFEAEGKVTLQWDEIGIDPAHGRLVLNMVMLAREALPFGGDIRVTRESEGRITVNAVGKRAAFRPDIENVMKNEVSPEELDPRTVHGFFLRNLAHRTGGALSVLQDDGNVALIYD
;
A
#
# COMPACT_ATOMS: atom_id res chain seq x y z
N MET A 1 14.49 13.93 -47.59
CA MET A 1 13.91 12.62 -47.23
C MET A 1 14.51 11.55 -48.12
N PRO A 2 15.18 10.52 -47.56
CA PRO A 2 15.31 9.24 -48.23
C PRO A 2 14.53 8.15 -47.48
N VAL A 3 13.83 7.36 -48.28
CA VAL A 3 12.86 6.32 -47.94
C VAL A 3 13.60 4.99 -47.78
N CYS A 4 13.35 4.25 -46.70
CA CYS A 4 13.80 2.85 -46.58
C CYS A 4 12.93 1.98 -47.51
N LYS A 5 13.51 1.43 -48.58
CA LYS A 5 12.89 0.40 -49.42
C LYS A 5 13.22 -0.99 -48.88
N CYS A 6 12.24 -1.65 -48.27
CA CYS A 6 12.28 -3.09 -48.02
C CYS A 6 11.77 -3.79 -49.29
N GLY A 7 12.67 -4.33 -50.13
CA GLY A 7 12.29 -5.11 -51.30
C GLY A 7 12.05 -6.58 -50.93
N LYS A 8 10.82 -7.07 -51.11
CA LYS A 8 10.51 -8.52 -51.20
C LYS A 8 10.88 -9.03 -52.60
N ASN A 9 11.29 -10.29 -52.72
CA ASN A 9 10.72 -11.18 -53.73
C ASN A 9 10.87 -12.67 -53.36
N PRO A 10 10.09 -13.59 -53.97
CA PRO A 10 9.40 -14.67 -53.28
C PRO A 10 9.92 -16.05 -53.73
N GLY A 11 9.69 -17.08 -52.93
CA GLY A 11 9.84 -18.48 -53.35
C GLY A 11 11.28 -19.00 -53.44
N ALA A 12 11.80 -19.49 -52.30
CA ALA A 12 12.75 -20.60 -52.29
C ALA A 12 12.66 -21.32 -50.94
N LYS A 13 12.60 -22.65 -51.02
CA LYS A 13 12.40 -23.62 -49.93
C LYS A 13 13.68 -23.83 -49.11
N GLU A 14 13.49 -24.35 -47.89
CA GLU A 14 14.38 -25.20 -47.06
C GLU A 14 15.89 -25.14 -47.29
N GLY A 15 16.65 -24.79 -46.25
CA GLY A 15 18.09 -25.11 -46.16
C GLY A 15 18.89 -24.15 -45.27
N PHE A 16 19.55 -24.71 -44.26
CA PHE A 16 20.54 -24.07 -43.39
C PHE A 16 21.66 -23.33 -44.17
N ASN A 17 22.14 -22.20 -43.63
CA ASN A 17 23.54 -21.99 -43.18
C ASN A 17 23.84 -20.47 -43.06
N THR A 18 23.99 -19.97 -41.83
CA THR A 18 24.53 -18.63 -41.56
C THR A 18 26.05 -18.71 -41.47
N SER A 19 26.71 -18.65 -42.63
CA SER A 19 28.14 -18.37 -42.70
C SER A 19 28.36 -17.26 -43.73
N GLY A 20 28.68 -16.06 -43.25
CA GLY A 20 29.21 -14.98 -44.09
C GLY A 20 28.28 -13.78 -44.22
N CYS A 21 28.40 -12.84 -43.29
CA CYS A 21 28.24 -11.40 -43.53
C CYS A 21 28.85 -10.65 -42.33
N ASN A 22 30.18 -10.60 -42.30
CA ASN A 22 30.90 -9.50 -41.65
C ASN A 22 30.84 -8.31 -42.59
N LEU A 23 30.52 -7.12 -42.08
CA LEU A 23 31.10 -5.83 -42.50
C LEU A 23 30.55 -4.75 -41.56
N GLY A 24 31.44 -4.24 -40.71
CA GLY A 24 31.18 -3.16 -39.77
C GLY A 24 31.04 -1.81 -40.47
N GLY A 25 30.24 -0.95 -39.85
CA GLY A 25 30.12 0.47 -40.19
C GLY A 25 29.79 1.24 -38.91
N ASP A 26 30.76 2.03 -38.45
CA ASP A 26 30.65 2.97 -37.33
C ASP A 26 29.82 4.18 -37.78
N CYS A 27 28.75 4.50 -37.05
CA CYS A 27 27.96 5.71 -37.24
C CYS A 27 28.06 6.58 -35.99
N SER A 28 28.92 7.61 -36.04
CA SER A 28 29.00 8.68 -35.05
C SER A 28 27.97 9.77 -35.37
N CYS A 29 27.28 10.28 -34.34
CA CYS A 29 26.35 11.41 -34.46
C CYS A 29 26.74 12.53 -33.47
N PRO A 30 26.86 13.80 -33.89
CA PRO A 30 27.26 14.91 -33.03
C PRO A 30 26.06 15.58 -32.31
N VAL A 31 26.34 16.26 -31.20
CA VAL A 31 25.42 16.69 -30.13
C VAL A 31 24.77 18.08 -30.37
N ARG A 32 23.51 18.32 -29.93
CA ARG A 32 23.04 19.51 -29.13
C ARG A 32 21.52 19.54 -28.78
N PHE A 33 21.22 19.58 -27.46
CA PHE A 33 20.18 20.33 -26.65
C PHE A 33 18.73 20.51 -27.19
N VAL A 34 17.59 20.37 -26.47
CA VAL A 34 17.15 20.44 -25.04
C VAL A 34 15.82 19.59 -24.86
N PRO A 35 15.06 19.61 -23.74
CA PRO A 35 14.82 18.49 -22.83
C PRO A 35 13.41 17.85 -22.94
N ASN A 36 13.19 16.80 -22.14
CA ASN A 36 11.93 16.33 -21.54
C ASN A 36 11.56 14.87 -21.84
N ILE A 37 11.12 14.18 -20.78
CA ILE A 37 10.41 12.90 -20.71
C ILE A 37 11.26 11.61 -20.73
N ALA A 38 11.00 10.79 -19.70
CA ALA A 38 11.36 9.38 -19.50
C ALA A 38 12.84 9.09 -19.19
N GLY A 39 13.16 9.07 -17.89
CA GLY A 39 14.32 8.39 -17.33
C GLY A 39 14.20 6.86 -17.45
N ARG A 40 14.19 6.33 -18.68
CA ARG A 40 14.70 4.98 -18.95
C ARG A 40 16.14 5.18 -19.35
N TYR A 41 17.04 4.68 -18.51
CA TYR A 41 18.46 4.61 -18.81
C TYR A 41 18.67 4.02 -20.22
N CYS A 42 19.14 4.85 -21.16
CA CYS A 42 19.84 4.38 -22.35
C CYS A 42 21.15 3.77 -21.87
N ALA A 43 21.11 2.52 -21.43
CA ALA A 43 22.29 1.72 -21.26
C ALA A 43 22.82 1.41 -22.67
N ASN A 44 23.78 2.21 -23.11
CA ASN A 44 24.66 1.90 -24.23
C ASN A 44 25.54 0.71 -23.79
N ARG A 45 24.95 -0.48 -23.71
CA ARG A 45 25.64 -1.70 -23.31
C ARG A 45 26.28 -2.28 -24.56
N ALA A 46 27.53 -1.90 -24.79
CA ALA A 46 28.43 -2.65 -25.66
C ALA A 46 28.27 -4.14 -25.34
N LEU A 47 27.87 -4.93 -26.34
CA LEU A 47 27.77 -6.38 -26.28
C LEU A 47 29.19 -6.95 -26.22
N LEU A 48 29.83 -6.83 -25.07
CA LEU A 48 30.95 -7.68 -24.69
C LEU A 48 30.34 -9.07 -24.45
N TRP A 49 30.70 -10.02 -25.29
CA TRP A 49 30.44 -11.45 -25.08
C TRP A 49 31.18 -11.88 -23.81
N GLY A 50 30.53 -11.70 -22.66
CA GLY A 50 30.96 -12.33 -21.41
C GLY A 50 30.91 -13.85 -21.55
N SER A 51 31.80 -14.54 -20.85
CA SER A 51 31.88 -16.00 -20.82
C SER A 51 30.51 -16.62 -20.49
N GLY A 52 30.25 -17.87 -20.85
CA GLY A 52 29.01 -18.57 -20.48
C GLY A 52 28.70 -18.50 -18.96
N ALA A 53 29.73 -18.33 -18.13
CA ALA A 53 29.62 -18.07 -16.70
C ALA A 53 28.97 -16.71 -16.36
N ASP A 54 29.17 -15.66 -17.16
CA ASP A 54 28.56 -14.33 -16.95
C ASP A 54 27.07 -14.33 -17.31
N LEU A 55 26.69 -15.07 -18.35
CA LEU A 55 25.29 -15.27 -18.72
C LEU A 55 24.55 -16.10 -17.67
N LEU A 56 25.18 -17.20 -17.20
CA LEU A 56 24.64 -18.02 -16.10
C LEU A 56 24.53 -17.22 -14.80
N ASN A 57 25.53 -16.41 -14.43
CA ASN A 57 25.47 -15.57 -13.24
C ASN A 57 24.38 -14.48 -13.34
N ARG A 58 24.11 -13.95 -14.53
CA ARG A 58 23.00 -13.01 -14.76
C ARG A 58 21.64 -13.71 -14.68
N ILE A 59 21.48 -14.86 -15.32
CA ILE A 59 20.23 -15.64 -15.25
C ILE A 59 19.98 -16.10 -13.82
N LEU A 60 20.98 -16.66 -13.14
CA LEU A 60 20.90 -17.05 -11.73
C LEU A 60 20.74 -15.84 -10.80
N GLY A 61 21.26 -14.67 -11.19
CA GLY A 61 21.02 -13.40 -10.52
C GLY A 61 19.54 -13.00 -10.61
N ASP A 62 19.02 -12.86 -11.83
CA ASP A 62 17.62 -12.51 -12.09
C ASP A 62 16.65 -13.52 -11.46
N THR A 63 16.98 -14.81 -11.49
CA THR A 63 16.15 -15.85 -10.85
C THR A 63 16.14 -15.71 -9.32
N ARG A 64 17.30 -15.43 -8.70
CA ARG A 64 17.40 -15.18 -7.25
C ARG A 64 16.68 -13.89 -6.83
N TYR A 65 16.78 -12.83 -7.63
CA TYR A 65 16.03 -11.58 -7.40
C TYR A 65 14.52 -11.83 -7.47
N MET A 66 14.03 -12.55 -8.49
CA MET A 66 12.61 -12.90 -8.60
C MET A 66 12.10 -13.80 -7.45
N GLU A 67 12.94 -14.69 -6.94
CA GLU A 67 12.60 -15.58 -5.82
C GLU A 67 12.55 -14.80 -4.49
N GLN A 68 13.45 -13.84 -4.30
CA GLN A 68 13.47 -12.94 -3.15
C GLN A 68 12.29 -11.97 -3.16
N ASP A 69 11.91 -11.43 -4.32
CA ASP A 69 10.72 -10.58 -4.48
C ASP A 69 9.43 -11.34 -4.10
N ARG A 70 9.30 -12.61 -4.50
CA ARG A 70 8.15 -13.45 -4.12
C ARG A 70 8.08 -13.75 -2.63
N ALA A 71 9.23 -13.97 -1.99
CA ALA A 71 9.28 -14.18 -0.54
C ALA A 71 8.76 -12.95 0.21
N VAL A 72 9.17 -11.76 -0.22
CA VAL A 72 8.66 -10.49 0.33
C VAL A 72 7.16 -10.35 0.12
N GLU A 73 6.65 -10.64 -1.08
CA GLU A 73 5.20 -10.62 -1.35
C GLU A 73 4.42 -11.55 -0.43
N LEU A 74 4.93 -12.77 -0.20
CA LEU A 74 4.31 -13.73 0.71
C LEU A 74 4.30 -13.24 2.16
N ILE A 75 5.43 -12.71 2.66
CA ILE A 75 5.50 -12.14 4.02
C ILE A 75 4.46 -11.03 4.19
N LEU A 76 4.34 -10.12 3.23
CA LEU A 76 3.36 -9.02 3.31
C LEU A 76 1.92 -9.53 3.29
N ILE A 77 1.62 -10.54 2.48
CA ILE A 77 0.31 -11.19 2.45
C ILE A 77 0.02 -11.83 3.82
N GLU A 78 0.95 -12.61 4.37
CA GLU A 78 0.81 -13.28 5.67
C GLU A 78 0.58 -12.26 6.79
N LEU A 79 1.37 -11.20 6.86
CA LEU A 79 1.29 -10.20 7.92
C LEU A 79 0.02 -9.35 7.83
N ILE A 80 -0.38 -8.91 6.64
CA ILE A 80 -1.65 -8.18 6.45
C ILE A 80 -2.86 -9.09 6.73
N SER A 81 -2.83 -10.34 6.27
CA SER A 81 -3.87 -11.32 6.58
C SER A 81 -3.97 -11.55 8.09
N SER A 82 -2.84 -11.72 8.77
CA SER A 82 -2.78 -11.88 10.23
C SER A 82 -3.36 -10.66 10.95
N ARG A 83 -3.03 -9.44 10.48
CA ARG A 83 -3.57 -8.20 11.03
C ARG A 83 -5.09 -8.08 10.85
N ILE A 84 -5.61 -8.34 9.65
CA ILE A 84 -7.05 -8.31 9.38
C ILE A 84 -7.78 -9.35 10.25
N CYS A 85 -7.24 -10.57 10.36
CA CYS A 85 -7.81 -11.60 11.22
C CYS A 85 -7.82 -11.16 12.69
N HIS A 86 -6.69 -10.68 13.20
CA HIS A 86 -6.57 -10.17 14.57
C HIS A 86 -7.65 -9.13 14.90
N ASP A 87 -7.84 -8.15 14.01
CA ASP A 87 -8.78 -7.05 14.24
C ASP A 87 -10.26 -7.49 14.11
N LEU A 88 -10.54 -8.66 13.54
CA LEU A 88 -11.90 -9.22 13.41
C LEU A 88 -12.22 -10.30 14.45
N VAL A 89 -11.22 -10.98 15.00
CA VAL A 89 -11.42 -12.04 16.00
C VAL A 89 -12.21 -11.54 17.20
N GLY A 90 -11.92 -10.33 17.69
CA GLY A 90 -12.64 -9.72 18.81
C GLY A 90 -14.16 -9.60 18.59
N PRO A 91 -14.61 -8.78 17.62
CA PRO A 91 -16.04 -8.59 17.38
C PRO A 91 -16.74 -9.88 16.91
N VAL A 92 -16.09 -10.73 16.11
CA VAL A 92 -16.68 -12.03 15.71
C VAL A 92 -16.83 -12.97 16.91
N GLY A 93 -15.82 -13.04 17.79
CA GLY A 93 -15.89 -13.82 19.02
C GLY A 93 -17.01 -13.36 19.95
N ALA A 94 -17.23 -12.04 20.06
CA ALA A 94 -18.31 -11.48 20.85
C ALA A 94 -19.71 -11.80 20.29
N VAL A 95 -19.87 -11.96 18.97
CA VAL A 95 -21.12 -12.47 18.38
C VAL A 95 -21.37 -13.91 18.83
N ASN A 96 -20.36 -14.78 18.76
CA ASN A 96 -20.50 -16.17 19.19
C ASN A 96 -20.79 -16.28 20.69
N ALA A 97 -20.08 -15.50 21.52
CA ALA A 97 -20.35 -15.43 22.95
C ALA A 97 -21.81 -15.02 23.22
N GLY A 98 -22.32 -14.00 22.53
CA GLY A 98 -23.74 -13.62 22.65
C GLY A 98 -24.70 -14.75 22.24
N ALA A 99 -24.36 -15.53 21.22
CA ALA A 99 -25.18 -16.67 20.80
C ALA A 99 -25.19 -17.82 21.84
N GLU A 100 -24.08 -18.04 22.54
CA GLU A 100 -23.97 -19.03 23.62
C GLU A 100 -24.81 -18.65 24.84
N LEU A 101 -24.97 -17.35 25.12
CA LEU A 101 -25.78 -16.82 26.22
C LEU A 101 -27.31 -16.95 25.99
N MET A 102 -27.74 -17.22 24.75
CA MET A 102 -29.17 -17.33 24.41
C MET A 102 -29.81 -18.53 25.13
N GLY A 103 -30.88 -18.27 25.90
CA GLY A 103 -31.54 -19.30 26.70
C GLY A 103 -30.75 -19.76 27.93
N GLU A 104 -29.63 -19.11 28.27
CA GLU A 104 -28.90 -19.39 29.51
C GLU A 104 -29.64 -18.84 30.72
N ALA A 105 -29.78 -19.64 31.77
CA ALA A 105 -30.51 -19.25 32.97
C ALA A 105 -29.80 -18.08 33.68
N GLY A 106 -30.49 -16.94 33.78
CA GLY A 106 -29.97 -15.75 34.47
C GLY A 106 -29.43 -14.67 33.54
N VAL A 107 -29.40 -14.90 32.22
CA VAL A 107 -29.13 -13.85 31.22
C VAL A 107 -30.42 -13.54 30.47
N ALA A 108 -30.72 -12.26 30.29
CA ALA A 108 -31.84 -11.86 29.46
C ALA A 108 -31.48 -12.03 27.98
N ASP A 109 -32.32 -12.73 27.20
CA ASP A 109 -32.11 -12.90 25.75
C ASP A 109 -31.92 -11.55 25.03
N ASP A 110 -32.55 -10.48 25.52
CA ASP A 110 -32.38 -9.12 24.98
C ASP A 110 -30.94 -8.59 25.12
N GLU A 111 -30.24 -8.91 26.21
CA GLU A 111 -28.84 -8.52 26.43
C GLU A 111 -27.90 -9.30 25.51
N ALA A 112 -28.14 -10.60 25.37
CA ALA A 112 -27.42 -11.47 24.44
C ALA A 112 -27.59 -10.98 22.99
N LEU A 113 -28.83 -10.69 22.57
CA LEU A 113 -29.14 -10.14 21.25
C LEU A 113 -28.51 -8.76 21.03
N ALA A 114 -28.47 -7.90 22.06
CA ALA A 114 -27.82 -6.59 21.97
C ALA A 114 -26.32 -6.73 21.75
N LEU A 115 -25.65 -7.65 22.47
CA LEU A 115 -24.23 -7.96 22.30
C LEU A 115 -23.94 -8.48 20.88
N MET A 116 -24.75 -9.41 20.39
CA MET A 116 -24.61 -9.95 19.02
C MET A 116 -24.77 -8.86 17.97
N ARG A 117 -25.81 -8.02 18.06
CA ARG A 117 -26.07 -6.94 17.10
C ARG A 117 -24.94 -5.91 17.09
N LYS A 118 -24.49 -5.46 18.26
CA LYS A 118 -23.41 -4.49 18.39
C LYS A 118 -22.11 -5.04 17.79
N SER A 119 -21.73 -6.25 18.17
CA SER A 119 -20.46 -6.87 17.74
C SER A 119 -20.48 -7.23 16.26
N GLY A 120 -21.61 -7.71 15.74
CA GLY A 120 -21.79 -7.98 14.32
C GLY A 120 -21.73 -6.71 13.46
N LEU A 121 -22.31 -5.61 13.94
CA LEU A 121 -22.20 -4.31 13.29
C LEU A 121 -20.75 -3.82 13.27
N GLU A 122 -20.03 -3.92 14.39
CA GLU A 122 -18.62 -3.57 14.49
C GLU A 122 -17.75 -4.37 13.50
N ALA A 123 -17.92 -5.70 13.43
CA ALA A 123 -17.23 -6.54 12.46
C ALA A 123 -17.52 -6.11 11.01
N ALA A 124 -18.79 -5.83 10.68
CA ALA A 124 -19.19 -5.40 9.35
C ALA A 124 -18.59 -4.05 8.96
N ARG A 125 -18.57 -3.06 9.87
CA ARG A 125 -17.97 -1.75 9.61
C ARG A 125 -16.45 -1.84 9.44
N ARG A 126 -15.76 -2.63 10.28
CA ARG A 126 -14.32 -2.90 10.13
C ARG A 126 -14.00 -3.54 8.78
N LEU A 127 -14.74 -4.59 8.39
CA LEU A 127 -14.59 -5.25 7.09
C LEU A 127 -14.77 -4.28 5.91
N GLN A 128 -15.79 -3.42 5.97
CA GLN A 128 -16.02 -2.42 4.93
C GLN A 128 -14.86 -1.43 4.84
N LEU A 129 -14.32 -0.98 5.97
CA LEU A 129 -13.15 -0.10 5.99
C LEU A 129 -11.90 -0.80 5.44
N PHE A 130 -11.62 -2.04 5.86
CA PHE A 130 -10.49 -2.84 5.37
C PHE A 130 -10.55 -3.10 3.86
N ARG A 131 -11.75 -3.36 3.34
CA ARG A 131 -11.98 -3.52 1.90
C ARG A 131 -11.57 -2.27 1.10
N LEU A 132 -11.78 -1.07 1.66
CA LEU A 132 -11.37 0.17 1.03
C LEU A 132 -9.88 0.49 1.27
N ALA A 133 -9.39 0.34 2.49
CA ALA A 133 -8.02 0.71 2.87
C ALA A 133 -6.97 -0.22 2.25
N PHE A 134 -7.14 -1.54 2.41
CA PHE A 134 -6.18 -2.53 1.92
C PHE A 134 -6.52 -2.99 0.51
N GLY A 135 -7.81 -3.05 0.16
CA GLY A 135 -8.28 -3.53 -1.14
C GLY A 135 -8.17 -2.51 -2.27
N ARG A 136 -8.28 -2.99 -3.51
CA ARG A 136 -8.26 -2.14 -4.72
C ARG A 136 -9.47 -1.20 -4.82
N ALA A 137 -10.56 -1.50 -4.12
CA ALA A 137 -11.80 -0.71 -4.14
C ALA A 137 -11.57 0.73 -3.62
N GLY A 138 -10.57 0.95 -2.76
CA GLY A 138 -10.21 2.29 -2.29
C GLY A 138 -9.67 3.22 -3.38
N ASN A 139 -9.27 2.71 -4.54
CA ASN A 139 -8.74 3.53 -5.63
C ASN A 139 -9.82 4.09 -6.58
N SER A 140 -11.08 3.76 -6.34
CA SER A 140 -12.20 4.11 -7.22
C SER A 140 -13.41 4.69 -6.47
N VAL A 141 -13.26 4.93 -5.17
CA VAL A 141 -14.33 5.39 -4.29
C VAL A 141 -14.25 6.90 -4.12
N ASP A 142 -15.39 7.55 -3.98
CA ASP A 142 -15.46 8.99 -3.72
C ASP A 142 -15.11 9.33 -2.26
N THR A 143 -14.76 10.59 -2.00
CA THR A 143 -14.39 11.06 -0.66
C THR A 143 -15.49 10.83 0.36
N LYS A 144 -16.75 11.03 -0.02
CA LYS A 144 -17.89 10.84 0.87
C LYS A 144 -17.93 9.41 1.39
N SER A 145 -17.85 8.41 0.51
CA SER A 145 -17.91 7.00 0.93
C SER A 145 -16.67 6.59 1.75
N MET A 146 -15.50 7.18 1.50
CA MET A 146 -14.32 6.99 2.36
C MET A 146 -14.57 7.50 3.78
N ARG A 147 -15.04 8.76 3.88
CA ARG A 147 -15.36 9.40 5.14
C ARG A 147 -16.43 8.62 5.90
N ASP A 148 -17.51 8.23 5.22
CA ASP A 148 -18.62 7.50 5.83
C ASP A 148 -18.16 6.12 6.35
N ALA A 149 -17.29 5.41 5.62
CA ALA A 149 -16.73 4.14 6.08
C ALA A 149 -15.86 4.28 7.33
N VAL A 150 -15.02 5.32 7.41
CA VAL A 150 -14.21 5.60 8.61
C VAL A 150 -15.12 6.01 9.77
N ALA A 151 -16.05 6.94 9.54
CA ALA A 151 -16.95 7.45 10.58
C ALA A 151 -17.75 6.31 11.22
N GLN A 152 -18.34 5.43 10.40
CA GLN A 152 -19.10 4.27 10.90
C GLN A 152 -18.23 3.26 11.64
N SER A 153 -16.97 3.07 11.22
CA SER A 153 -16.02 2.21 11.92
C SER A 153 -15.67 2.77 13.30
N PHE A 154 -15.36 4.06 13.39
CA PHE A 154 -15.01 4.71 14.65
C PHE A 154 -16.21 4.84 15.60
N GLU A 155 -17.41 5.04 15.07
CA GLU A 155 -18.65 5.02 15.85
C GLU A 155 -18.89 3.65 16.50
N ALA A 156 -18.68 2.57 15.74
CA ALA A 156 -18.86 1.21 16.26
C ALA A 156 -17.85 0.85 17.35
N GLU A 157 -16.58 1.26 17.19
CA GLU A 157 -15.53 1.02 18.19
C GLU A 157 -15.60 1.98 19.39
N GLY A 158 -16.10 3.19 19.17
CA GLY A 158 -16.12 4.30 20.14
C GLY A 158 -14.74 4.97 20.32
N LYS A 159 -14.67 5.90 21.28
CA LYS A 159 -13.46 6.61 21.77
C LYS A 159 -12.83 7.69 20.88
N VAL A 160 -13.06 7.70 19.56
CA VAL A 160 -12.47 8.72 18.68
C VAL A 160 -13.52 9.42 17.85
N THR A 161 -13.38 10.74 17.75
CA THR A 161 -14.19 11.59 16.89
C THR A 161 -13.44 11.90 15.60
N LEU A 162 -14.10 11.72 14.46
CA LEU A 162 -13.56 12.05 13.14
C LEU A 162 -14.03 13.44 12.70
N GLN A 163 -13.08 14.30 12.38
CA GLN A 163 -13.28 15.62 11.80
C GLN A 163 -12.72 15.61 10.38
N TRP A 164 -13.57 15.32 9.40
CA TRP A 164 -13.17 15.25 8.00
C TRP A 164 -14.15 16.08 7.17
N ASP A 165 -13.68 17.27 6.79
CA ASP A 165 -14.43 18.23 6.00
C ASP A 165 -14.71 17.72 4.58
N GLU A 166 -15.56 18.41 3.82
CA GLU A 166 -15.86 18.09 2.42
C GLU A 166 -14.71 18.47 1.46
N ILE A 167 -13.49 18.06 1.82
CA ILE A 167 -12.28 18.23 1.03
C ILE A 167 -12.15 17.08 0.02
N GLY A 168 -12.16 17.40 -1.28
CA GLY A 168 -12.01 16.39 -2.32
C GLY A 168 -10.67 15.66 -2.23
N ILE A 169 -10.71 14.34 -2.11
CA ILE A 169 -9.56 13.44 -2.22
C ILE A 169 -9.65 12.72 -3.56
N ASP A 170 -8.58 12.78 -4.35
CA ASP A 170 -8.46 12.02 -5.59
C ASP A 170 -8.58 10.52 -5.28
N PRO A 171 -9.45 9.77 -5.98
CA PRO A 171 -9.55 8.32 -5.82
C PRO A 171 -8.20 7.59 -5.86
N ALA A 172 -7.21 8.06 -6.63
CA ALA A 172 -5.87 7.48 -6.66
C ALA A 172 -5.15 7.48 -5.30
N HIS A 173 -5.50 8.42 -4.41
CA HIS A 173 -4.98 8.54 -3.04
C HIS A 173 -5.92 7.94 -1.99
N GLY A 174 -7.06 7.36 -2.37
CA GLY A 174 -8.06 6.91 -1.40
C GLY A 174 -7.53 5.87 -0.41
N ARG A 175 -6.79 4.86 -0.89
CA ARG A 175 -6.11 3.89 -0.01
C ARG A 175 -5.11 4.58 0.92
N LEU A 176 -4.31 5.51 0.41
CA LEU A 176 -3.32 6.24 1.20
C LEU A 176 -3.99 6.95 2.38
N VAL A 177 -5.00 7.79 2.11
CA VAL A 177 -5.70 8.56 3.14
C VAL A 177 -6.39 7.66 4.16
N LEU A 178 -7.05 6.59 3.70
CA LEU A 178 -7.69 5.63 4.61
C LEU A 178 -6.68 4.97 5.56
N ASN A 179 -5.51 4.59 5.07
CA ASN A 179 -4.45 4.01 5.93
C ASN A 179 -3.83 5.05 6.85
N MET A 180 -3.67 6.32 6.41
CA MET A 180 -3.26 7.41 7.31
C MET A 180 -4.24 7.57 8.47
N VAL A 181 -5.55 7.59 8.19
CA VAL A 181 -6.59 7.73 9.22
C VAL A 181 -6.63 6.53 10.17
N MET A 182 -6.46 5.31 9.65
CA MET A 182 -6.40 4.12 10.48
C MET A 182 -5.16 4.11 11.40
N LEU A 183 -3.98 4.47 10.89
CA LEU A 183 -2.77 4.59 11.74
C LEU A 183 -2.89 5.73 12.76
N ALA A 184 -3.45 6.87 12.36
CA ALA A 184 -3.72 7.97 13.28
C ALA A 184 -4.65 7.54 14.44
N ARG A 185 -5.59 6.61 14.19
CA ARG A 185 -6.40 5.98 15.24
C ARG A 185 -5.59 5.08 16.16
N GLU A 186 -4.66 4.30 15.64
CA GLU A 186 -3.78 3.46 16.46
C GLU A 186 -2.89 4.28 17.40
N ALA A 187 -2.57 5.52 17.04
CA ALA A 187 -1.86 6.45 17.90
C ALA A 187 -2.69 6.96 19.10
N LEU A 188 -4.01 6.69 19.17
CA LEU A 188 -4.92 7.20 20.20
C LEU A 188 -5.43 6.09 21.14
N PRO A 189 -4.59 5.52 22.02
CA PRO A 189 -4.99 4.40 22.89
C PRO A 189 -6.10 4.77 23.90
N PHE A 190 -6.20 6.05 24.25
CA PHE A 190 -7.21 6.58 25.17
C PHE A 190 -8.32 7.37 24.47
N GLY A 191 -8.40 7.30 23.15
CA GLY A 191 -9.33 8.11 22.37
C GLY A 191 -8.83 9.53 22.11
N GLY A 192 -9.68 10.34 21.47
CA GLY A 192 -9.36 11.70 21.06
C GLY A 192 -10.03 12.11 19.75
N ASP A 193 -9.42 13.05 19.04
CA ASP A 193 -9.92 13.60 17.79
C ASP A 193 -8.93 13.32 16.65
N ILE A 194 -9.46 12.93 15.49
CA ILE A 194 -8.69 12.82 14.25
C ILE A 194 -9.24 13.85 13.27
N ARG A 195 -8.39 14.73 12.79
CA ARG A 195 -8.71 15.72 11.76
C ARG A 195 -8.00 15.41 10.45
N VAL A 196 -8.74 15.41 9.35
CA VAL A 196 -8.21 15.25 7.99
C VAL A 196 -8.31 16.59 7.28
N THR A 197 -7.18 17.12 6.83
CA THR A 197 -7.08 18.37 6.07
C THR A 197 -6.34 18.15 4.75
N ARG A 198 -6.65 18.99 3.76
CA ARG A 198 -5.96 19.06 2.48
C ARG A 198 -5.70 20.51 2.14
N GLU A 199 -4.45 20.85 1.88
CA GLU A 199 -4.04 22.18 1.45
C GLU A 199 -4.21 22.33 -0.07
N SER A 200 -4.21 23.57 -0.56
CA SER A 200 -4.38 23.88 -2.00
C SER A 200 -3.31 23.25 -2.89
N GLU A 201 -2.11 23.05 -2.36
CA GLU A 201 -0.98 22.43 -3.07
C GLU A 201 -1.08 20.90 -3.15
N GLY A 202 -2.12 20.30 -2.56
CA GLY A 202 -2.36 18.87 -2.60
C GLY A 202 -1.84 18.11 -1.38
N ARG A 203 -1.06 18.75 -0.51
CA ARG A 203 -0.62 18.20 0.77
C ARG A 203 -1.81 17.74 1.60
N ILE A 204 -1.76 16.50 2.08
CA ILE A 204 -2.79 15.90 2.93
C ILE A 204 -2.22 15.70 4.33
N THR A 205 -2.92 16.15 5.35
CA THR A 205 -2.53 15.95 6.75
C THR A 205 -3.64 15.22 7.49
N VAL A 206 -3.25 14.19 8.24
CA VAL A 206 -4.10 13.51 9.21
C VAL A 206 -3.50 13.75 10.59
N ASN A 207 -4.19 14.54 11.40
CA ASN A 207 -3.74 14.96 12.72
C ASN A 207 -4.59 14.28 13.81
N ALA A 208 -3.95 13.54 14.70
CA ALA A 208 -4.56 12.85 15.83
C ALA A 208 -4.15 13.52 17.14
N VAL A 209 -5.13 14.00 17.91
CA VAL A 209 -4.91 14.65 19.20
C VAL A 209 -5.62 13.86 20.29
N GLY A 210 -4.91 13.55 21.36
CA GLY A 210 -5.50 12.85 22.49
C GLY A 210 -4.53 12.58 23.62
N LYS A 211 -5.06 12.06 24.73
CA LYS A 211 -4.26 11.74 25.91
C LYS A 211 -3.24 10.66 25.56
N ARG A 212 -1.94 10.98 25.72
CA ARG A 212 -0.81 10.09 25.39
C ARG A 212 -0.87 9.60 23.94
N ALA A 213 -1.27 10.47 23.01
CA ALA A 213 -1.20 10.16 21.60
C ALA A 213 0.26 9.94 21.19
N ALA A 214 0.59 8.75 20.69
CA ALA A 214 1.93 8.39 20.25
C ALA A 214 1.92 7.09 19.44
N PHE A 215 2.78 7.01 18.45
CA PHE A 215 3.20 5.75 17.86
C PHE A 215 4.24 5.07 18.73
N ARG A 216 4.23 3.73 18.69
CA ARG A 216 5.37 2.97 19.19
C ARG A 216 6.60 3.23 18.29
N PRO A 217 7.82 3.20 18.84
CA PRO A 217 9.05 3.49 18.07
C PRO A 217 9.24 2.58 16.85
N ASP A 218 8.83 1.31 16.93
CA ASP A 218 8.91 0.35 15.83
C ASP A 218 7.96 0.68 14.67
N ILE A 219 6.72 1.09 14.98
CA ILE A 219 5.73 1.54 13.99
C ILE A 219 6.16 2.85 13.34
N GLU A 220 6.69 3.79 14.12
CA GLU A 220 7.25 5.03 13.58
C GLU A 220 8.46 4.75 12.66
N ASN A 221 9.36 3.85 13.07
CA ASN A 221 10.55 3.51 12.31
C ASN A 221 10.21 3.00 10.90
N VAL A 222 9.25 2.08 10.76
CA VAL A 222 8.86 1.54 9.44
C VAL A 222 8.15 2.57 8.55
N MET A 223 7.59 3.64 9.13
CA MET A 223 7.02 4.74 8.35
C MET A 223 8.09 5.73 7.85
N LYS A 224 9.17 5.93 8.63
CA LYS A 224 10.24 6.88 8.32
C LYS A 224 11.38 6.27 7.50
N ASN A 225 11.76 5.03 7.80
CA ASN A 225 12.97 4.41 7.31
C ASN A 225 12.69 3.21 6.40
N GLU A 226 13.70 2.81 5.63
CA GLU A 226 13.70 1.51 4.95
C GLU A 226 14.02 0.42 5.95
N VAL A 227 13.14 -0.58 6.00
CA VAL A 227 13.24 -1.72 6.91
C VAL A 227 13.08 -2.97 6.06
N SER A 228 13.86 -4.02 6.38
CA SER A 228 13.76 -5.28 5.66
C SER A 228 12.37 -5.89 5.89
N PRO A 229 11.68 -6.40 4.86
CA PRO A 229 10.43 -7.11 5.02
C PRO A 229 10.52 -8.29 6.01
N GLU A 230 11.69 -8.91 6.14
CA GLU A 230 11.95 -10.02 7.08
C GLU A 230 11.91 -9.59 8.56
N GLU A 231 12.07 -8.30 8.84
CA GLU A 231 12.01 -7.73 10.20
C GLU A 231 10.60 -7.27 10.57
N LEU A 232 9.63 -7.38 9.65
CA LEU A 232 8.26 -6.96 9.88
C LEU A 232 7.51 -7.96 10.75
N ASP A 233 6.55 -7.42 11.52
CA ASP A 233 5.61 -8.19 12.31
C ASP A 233 4.17 -7.70 12.04
N PRO A 234 3.13 -8.36 12.57
CA PRO A 234 1.75 -7.94 12.34
C PRO A 234 1.39 -6.54 12.86
N ARG A 235 2.20 -5.94 13.72
CA ARG A 235 2.02 -4.58 14.25
C ARG A 235 2.67 -3.54 13.34
N THR A 236 3.86 -3.83 12.82
CA THR A 236 4.62 -2.89 11.99
C THR A 236 4.21 -2.91 10.52
N VAL A 237 3.63 -4.01 10.03
CA VAL A 237 3.24 -4.15 8.62
C VAL A 237 2.32 -3.03 8.10
N HIS A 238 1.44 -2.49 8.94
CA HIS A 238 0.52 -1.43 8.54
C HIS A 238 1.27 -0.11 8.24
N GLY A 239 2.22 0.27 9.10
CA GLY A 239 3.09 1.44 8.88
C GLY A 239 3.97 1.26 7.65
N PHE A 240 4.56 0.07 7.47
CA PHE A 240 5.32 -0.27 6.27
C PHE A 240 4.48 -0.17 5.00
N PHE A 241 3.24 -0.69 5.04
CA PHE A 241 2.31 -0.63 3.92
C PHE A 241 1.94 0.82 3.56
N LEU A 242 1.67 1.67 4.55
CA LEU A 242 1.38 3.09 4.33
C LEU A 242 2.57 3.80 3.65
N ARG A 243 3.80 3.59 4.14
CA ARG A 243 5.02 4.17 3.53
C ARG A 243 5.14 3.77 2.06
N ASN A 244 4.92 2.49 1.74
CA ASN A 244 4.97 2.00 0.36
C ASN A 244 3.83 2.55 -0.51
N LEU A 245 2.64 2.80 0.06
CA LEU A 245 1.58 3.49 -0.68
C LEU A 245 2.00 4.90 -1.07
N ALA A 246 2.59 5.67 -0.14
CA ALA A 246 3.07 7.03 -0.41
C ALA A 246 4.11 7.06 -1.55
N HIS A 247 5.11 6.16 -1.49
CA HIS A 247 6.10 6.02 -2.58
C HIS A 247 5.46 5.66 -3.91
N ARG A 248 4.47 4.77 -3.93
CA ARG A 248 3.79 4.34 -5.15
C ARG A 248 2.92 5.44 -5.78
N THR A 249 2.41 6.38 -4.98
CA THR A 249 1.68 7.56 -5.47
C THR A 249 2.62 8.72 -5.83
N GLY A 250 3.93 8.57 -5.60
CA GLY A 250 4.95 9.52 -6.00
C GLY A 250 5.22 10.64 -4.99
N GLY A 251 4.67 10.52 -3.78
CA GLY A 251 4.82 11.49 -2.70
C GLY A 251 5.67 10.99 -1.54
N ALA A 252 5.82 11.82 -0.53
CA ALA A 252 6.57 11.50 0.69
C ALA A 252 5.66 11.47 1.92
N LEU A 253 5.89 10.50 2.81
CA LEU A 253 5.21 10.42 4.10
C LEU A 253 6.13 10.97 5.19
N SER A 254 5.64 11.94 5.95
CA SER A 254 6.29 12.48 7.14
C SER A 254 5.45 12.19 8.38
N VAL A 255 6.12 11.89 9.50
CA VAL A 255 5.48 11.63 10.79
C VAL A 255 6.04 12.59 11.82
N LEU A 256 5.17 13.44 12.36
CA LEU A 256 5.47 14.37 13.44
C LEU A 256 4.73 13.91 14.70
N GLN A 257 5.42 13.95 15.83
CA GLN A 257 4.85 13.61 17.12
C GLN A 257 5.32 14.64 18.15
N ASP A 258 4.38 15.14 18.93
CA ASP A 258 4.59 16.04 20.07
C ASP A 258 3.62 15.63 21.19
N ASP A 259 3.79 16.15 22.41
CA ASP A 259 3.05 15.69 23.59
C ASP A 259 1.52 15.67 23.37
N GLY A 260 0.96 14.48 23.16
CA GLY A 260 -0.47 14.29 22.91
C GLY A 260 -0.96 14.64 21.50
N ASN A 261 -0.06 14.83 20.54
CA ASN A 261 -0.37 15.10 19.14
C ASN A 261 0.49 14.27 18.18
N VAL A 262 -0.14 13.67 17.17
CA VAL A 262 0.52 12.90 16.12
C VAL A 262 -0.02 13.35 14.76
N ALA A 263 0.87 13.77 13.86
CA ALA A 263 0.51 14.15 12.50
C ALA A 263 1.19 13.24 11.47
N LEU A 264 0.38 12.65 10.60
CA LEU A 264 0.82 12.02 9.37
C LEU A 264 0.62 13.01 8.23
N ILE A 265 1.69 13.34 7.51
CA ILE A 265 1.69 14.35 6.44
C ILE A 265 2.13 13.66 5.15
N TYR A 266 1.34 13.82 4.10
CA TYR A 266 1.68 13.38 2.75
C TYR A 266 1.87 14.59 1.84
N ASP A 267 3.06 14.66 1.23
CA ASP A 267 3.50 15.68 0.26
C ASP A 267 3.47 15.13 -1.17
#